data_AF-A0A9W4WZU2-F1
#
_entry.id   AF-A0A9W4WZU2-F1
#
_cell.length_a   1.000
_cell.length_b   1.000
_cell.length_c   1.000
_cell.angle_alpha   90.00
_cell.angle_beta   90.00
_cell.angle_gamma   90.00
#
_symmetry.space_group_name_H-M   'P 1'
#
loop_
_entity.id
_entity.type
_entity.pdbx_description
1 polymer ?
#
loop_
_entity_poly.entity_id
_entity_poly.type
_entity_poly.pdbx_seq_one_letter_code
_entity_poly.pdbx_strand_id
1 'polypeptide(L)'
;MSLQIPDLDYKKPGQTAVYRNAIPCPEVNTVFENFQNDVSKFAERQCLGYRPFDKNTVNFGEYVWETYEQTLDKVNNVGSGLVYTNDIVANAA
;
A
#
# COMPACT_ATOMS: atom_id res chain seq x y z
N MET A 1 -18.17 11.34 9.34
CA MET A 1 -17.29 12.51 9.57
C MET A 1 -16.56 12.78 8.27
N SER A 2 -17.02 13.75 7.49
CA SER A 2 -16.36 14.18 6.25
C SER A 2 -15.18 15.07 6.64
N LEU A 3 -13.96 14.66 6.32
CA LEU A 3 -12.79 15.53 6.43
C LEU A 3 -12.97 16.71 5.46
N GLN A 4 -13.22 17.90 6.00
CA GLN A 4 -13.19 19.15 5.23
C GLN A 4 -11.72 19.49 4.97
N ILE A 5 -11.25 19.17 3.78
CA ILE A 5 -9.91 19.55 3.31
C ILE A 5 -10.03 20.96 2.73
N PRO A 6 -9.31 21.96 3.25
CA PRO A 6 -9.25 23.27 2.62
C PRO A 6 -8.61 23.09 1.24
N ASP A 7 -9.11 23.79 0.23
CA ASP A 7 -8.47 23.94 -1.10
C ASP A 7 -8.87 22.92 -2.20
N LEU A 8 -10.13 22.48 -2.22
CA LEU A 8 -10.74 21.69 -3.31
C LEU A 8 -10.80 22.40 -4.69
N ASP A 9 -10.25 23.62 -4.82
CA ASP A 9 -10.36 24.47 -6.01
C ASP A 9 -9.41 24.09 -7.17
N TYR A 10 -8.52 23.10 -7.01
CA TYR A 10 -7.62 22.66 -8.08
C TYR A 10 -8.15 21.44 -8.87
N LYS A 11 -9.40 21.51 -9.34
CA LYS A 11 -10.01 20.51 -10.25
C LYS A 11 -10.37 21.16 -11.59
N LYS A 12 -9.60 20.87 -12.64
CA LYS A 12 -9.98 21.27 -14.03
C LYS A 12 -11.04 20.31 -14.59
N PRO A 13 -11.89 20.74 -15.53
CA PRO A 13 -12.83 19.85 -16.21
C PRO A 13 -12.09 18.64 -16.83
N GLY A 14 -12.52 17.43 -16.50
CA GLY A 14 -11.90 16.18 -16.95
C GLY A 14 -10.77 15.64 -16.07
N GLN A 15 -10.42 16.30 -14.96
CA GLN A 15 -9.41 15.82 -14.01
C GLN A 15 -10.02 15.39 -12.66
N THR A 16 -9.34 14.47 -11.98
CA THR A 16 -9.56 14.18 -10.55
C THR A 16 -8.99 15.32 -9.71
N ALA A 17 -9.52 15.52 -8.50
CA ALA A 17 -9.04 16.59 -7.62
C ALA A 17 -7.56 16.36 -7.24
N VAL A 18 -6.76 17.42 -7.28
CA VAL A 18 -5.36 17.37 -6.83
C VAL A 18 -5.35 17.51 -5.31
N TYR A 19 -5.20 16.40 -4.59
CA TYR A 19 -5.02 16.40 -3.14
C TYR A 19 -3.57 16.82 -2.81
N ARG A 20 -3.33 18.11 -2.59
CA ARG A 20 -2.06 18.59 -2.04
C ARG A 20 -2.18 18.64 -0.52
N ASN A 21 -1.22 18.04 0.17
CA ASN A 21 -1.12 17.95 1.63
C ASN A 21 -2.17 17.04 2.30
N ALA A 22 -1.98 15.72 2.20
CA ALA A 22 -2.34 14.90 3.34
C ALA A 22 -1.47 15.39 4.50
N ILE A 23 -2.07 16.02 5.51
CA ILE A 23 -1.36 16.42 6.74
C ILE A 23 -0.62 15.16 7.22
N PRO A 24 0.72 15.18 7.36
CA PRO A 24 1.43 14.03 7.87
C PRO A 24 0.80 13.65 9.21
N CYS A 25 0.38 12.40 9.36
CA CYS A 25 -0.15 11.91 10.62
C CYS A 25 0.95 12.06 11.66
N PRO A 26 0.84 12.99 12.63
CA PRO A 26 1.95 13.31 13.53
C PRO A 26 2.22 12.18 14.54
N GLU A 27 1.33 11.19 14.60
CA GLU A 27 1.39 10.05 15.52
C GLU A 27 2.32 8.93 15.03
N VAL A 28 2.76 8.96 13.76
CA VAL A 28 3.61 7.91 13.16
C VAL A 28 4.89 8.54 12.59
N ASN A 29 6.02 7.90 12.86
CA ASN A 29 7.35 8.43 12.52
C ASN A 29 7.82 7.96 11.15
N THR A 30 7.29 6.83 10.67
CA THR A 30 7.67 6.25 9.37
C THR A 30 6.45 5.86 8.55
N VAL A 31 6.63 5.81 7.23
CA VAL A 31 5.59 5.31 6.31
C VAL A 31 5.22 3.86 6.64
N PHE A 32 6.19 3.08 7.14
CA PHE A 32 5.95 1.70 7.56
C PHE A 32 5.09 1.61 8.81
N GLU A 33 5.33 2.46 9.82
CA GLU A 33 4.46 2.59 10.99
C GLU A 33 3.05 3.04 10.61
N ASN A 34 2.95 3.98 9.67
CA ASN A 34 1.65 4.41 9.15
C ASN A 34 0.88 3.24 8.52
N PHE A 35 1.54 2.42 7.70
CA PHE A 35 0.94 1.23 7.11
C PHE A 35 0.48 0.22 8.17
N GLN A 36 1.29 -0.06 9.18
CA GLN A 36 0.90 -0.97 10.27
C GLN A 36 -0.30 -0.45 11.06
N ASN A 37 -0.34 0.85 11.33
CA ASN A 37 -1.49 1.51 11.96
C ASN A 37 -2.76 1.34 11.12
N ASP A 38 -2.67 1.48 9.79
CA ASP A 38 -3.81 1.24 8.90
C ASP A 38 -4.25 -0.23 8.89
N VAL A 39 -3.31 -1.18 8.88
CA VAL A 39 -3.63 -2.63 8.97
C VAL A 39 -4.40 -2.93 10.25
N SER A 40 -3.98 -2.38 11.40
CA SER A 40 -4.65 -2.62 12.69
C SER A 40 -6.11 -2.14 12.71
N LYS A 41 -6.46 -1.13 11.91
CA LYS A 41 -7.79 -0.51 11.85
C LYS A 41 -8.66 -1.10 10.73
N PHE A 42 -8.03 -1.52 9.63
CA PHE A 42 -8.70 -1.79 8.36
C PHE A 42 -8.24 -3.08 7.68
N ALA A 43 -7.79 -4.08 8.44
CA ALA A 43 -7.25 -5.36 7.99
C ALA A 43 -7.98 -5.98 6.77
N GLU A 44 -9.31 -6.04 6.81
CA GLU A 44 -10.14 -6.69 5.77
C GLU A 44 -10.47 -5.77 4.57
N ARG A 45 -10.10 -4.49 4.61
CA ARG A 45 -10.37 -3.55 3.50
C ARG A 45 -9.37 -3.73 2.37
N GLN A 46 -9.79 -3.36 1.17
CA GLN A 46 -8.95 -3.37 -0.03
C GLN A 46 -7.77 -2.39 0.13
N CYS A 47 -6.55 -2.88 -0.09
CA CYS A 47 -5.29 -2.15 0.05
C CYS A 47 -4.58 -2.02 -1.30
N LEU A 48 -4.21 -3.14 -1.91
CA LEU A 48 -3.48 -3.17 -3.18
C LEU A 48 -4.32 -3.80 -4.28
N GLY A 49 -4.51 -3.06 -5.36
CA GLY A 49 -5.20 -3.53 -6.55
C GLY A 49 -4.21 -3.79 -7.68
N TYR A 50 -4.36 -4.93 -8.35
CA TYR A 50 -3.60 -5.21 -9.57
C TYR A 50 -4.46 -5.87 -10.64
N ARG A 51 -4.00 -5.80 -11.88
CA ARG A 51 -4.64 -6.48 -13.02
C ARG A 51 -3.81 -7.71 -13.40
N PRO A 52 -4.31 -8.94 -13.17
CA PRO A 52 -3.59 -10.14 -13.57
C PRO A 52 -3.48 -10.18 -15.09
N PHE A 53 -2.28 -10.46 -15.57
CA PHE A 53 -2.03 -10.68 -16.99
C PHE A 53 -2.33 -12.13 -17.34
N ASP A 54 -3.28 -12.35 -18.25
CA ASP A 54 -3.56 -13.68 -18.80
C ASP A 54 -2.72 -13.91 -20.06
N LYS A 55 -1.82 -14.89 -19.96
CA LYS A 55 -0.90 -15.25 -21.05
C LYS A 55 -1.60 -15.92 -22.23
N ASN A 56 -2.76 -16.54 -22.02
CA ASN A 56 -3.49 -17.24 -23.08
C ASN A 56 -4.26 -16.26 -23.97
N THR A 57 -4.89 -15.27 -23.34
CA THR A 57 -5.65 -14.23 -24.04
C THR A 57 -4.81 -13.00 -24.38
N VAL A 58 -3.57 -12.92 -23.87
CA VAL A 58 -2.64 -11.78 -24.03
C VAL A 58 -3.31 -10.47 -23.63
N ASN A 59 -4.09 -10.52 -22.56
CA ASN A 59 -4.90 -9.40 -22.07
C ASN A 59 -4.82 -9.28 -20.56
N PHE A 60 -5.13 -8.09 -20.06
CA PHE A 60 -5.27 -7.85 -18.62
C PHE A 60 -6.71 -8.13 -18.17
N GLY A 61 -6.85 -8.94 -17.13
CA GLY A 61 -8.13 -9.26 -16.51
C GLY A 61 -8.74 -8.08 -15.74
N GLU A 62 -9.78 -8.40 -14.97
CA GLU A 62 -10.42 -7.48 -14.03
C GLU A 62 -9.48 -7.13 -12.87
N TYR A 63 -9.76 -6.02 -12.16
CA TYR A 63 -8.99 -5.66 -10.98
C TYR A 63 -9.21 -6.66 -9.85
N VAL A 64 -8.12 -7.21 -9.34
CA VAL A 64 -8.10 -8.02 -8.13
C VAL A 64 -7.54 -7.16 -7.01
N TRP A 65 -8.21 -7.18 -5.87
CA TRP A 65 -7.82 -6.43 -4.69
C TRP A 65 -7.36 -7.37 -3.58
N GLU A 66 -6.26 -7.00 -2.96
CA GLU A 66 -5.72 -7.64 -1.77
C GLU A 66 -6.09 -6.82 -0.55
N THR A 67 -6.36 -7.48 0.57
CA THR A 67 -6.66 -6.80 1.82
C THR A 67 -5.39 -6.22 2.45
N TYR A 68 -5.55 -5.31 3.42
CA TYR A 68 -4.43 -4.81 4.22
C TYR A 68 -3.68 -5.94 4.92
N GLU A 69 -4.41 -6.91 5.47
CA GLU A 69 -3.84 -8.10 6.11
C GLU A 69 -3.02 -8.94 5.13
N GLN A 70 -3.59 -9.29 3.97
CA GLN A 70 -2.89 -10.05 2.93
C GLN A 70 -1.63 -9.33 2.43
N THR A 71 -1.70 -7.99 2.36
CA THR A 71 -0.54 -7.17 1.98
C THR A 71 0.54 -7.20 3.06
N LEU A 72 0.17 -7.11 4.34
CA LEU A 72 1.12 -7.20 5.46
C LEU A 72 1.81 -8.57 5.49
N ASP A 73 1.08 -9.66 5.25
CA ASP A 73 1.66 -11.01 5.18
C ASP A 73 2.74 -11.10 4.10
N LYS A 74 2.51 -10.51 2.92
CA LYS A 74 3.53 -10.45 1.86
C LYS A 74 4.75 -9.65 2.28
N VAL A 75 4.55 -8.50 2.91
CA VAL A 75 5.66 -7.68 3.42
C VAL A 75 6.50 -8.46 4.43
N ASN A 76 5.85 -9.18 5.35
CA ASN A 76 6.54 -10.01 6.34
C ASN A 76 7.28 -11.18 5.70
N ASN A 77 6.69 -11.87 4.73
CA ASN A 77 7.32 -12.99 4.02
C ASN A 77 8.55 -12.55 3.23
N VAL A 78 8.48 -11.41 2.53
CA VAL A 78 9.63 -10.86 1.80
C VAL A 78 10.70 -10.36 2.77
N GLY A 79 10.30 -9.59 3.80
CA GLY A 79 11.22 -9.03 4.79
C GLY A 79 11.99 -10.11 5.56
N SER A 80 11.29 -11.15 6.03
CA SER A 80 11.92 -12.29 6.72
C SER A 80 12.90 -13.04 5.82
N GLY A 81 12.56 -13.24 4.54
CA GLY A 81 13.47 -13.87 3.57
C GLY A 81 14.74 -13.06 3.33
N LEU A 82 14.64 -11.72 3.28
CA LEU A 82 15.80 -10.84 3.13
C LEU A 82 16.72 -10.91 4.36
N VAL A 83 16.15 -10.83 5.57
CA VAL A 83 16.92 -10.95 6.82
C VAL A 83 17.62 -12.30 6.91
N TYR A 84 16.88 -13.40 6.66
CA TYR A 84 17.43 -14.75 6.67
C TYR A 84 18.61 -14.91 5.69
N THR A 85 18.47 -14.38 4.47
CA THR A 85 19.53 -14.44 3.47
C THR A 85 20.75 -13.63 3.89
N ASN A 86 20.54 -12.44 4.45
CA ASN A 86 21.61 -11.59 4.95
C ASN A 86 22.38 -12.27 6.08
N ASP A 87 21.68 -12.88 7.04
CA ASP A 87 22.32 -13.57 8.16
C ASP A 87 23.15 -14.76 7.70
N ILE A 88 22.69 -15.52 6.71
CA ILE A 88 23.50 -16.60 6.12
C ILE A 88 24.78 -16.05 5.50
N VAL A 89 24.68 -15.00 4.68
CA VAL A 89 25.83 -14.44 3.98
C VAL A 89 26.82 -13.80 4.98
N ALA A 90 26.33 -13.11 6.00
CA ALA A 90 27.14 -12.46 7.01
C ALA A 90 27.88 -13.45 7.93
N ASN A 91 27.27 -14.60 8.25
CA ASN A 91 27.88 -15.63 9.10
C ASN A 91 28.68 -16.69 8.32
N ALA A 92 28.63 -16.67 6.98
CA ALA A 92 29.42 -17.55 6.11
C ALA A 92 30.79 -16.95 5.72
N ALA A 93 31.07 -15.70 6.11
CA ALA A 93 32.34 -15.00 5.94
C ALA A 93 33.18 -15.04 7.23
#